data_AF-A0A0M3IX16-F1
#
_entry.id   AF-A0A0M3IX16-F1
#
_cell.length_a   1.000
_cell.length_b   1.000
_cell.length_c   1.000
_cell.angle_alpha   90.00
_cell.angle_beta   90.00
_cell.angle_gamma   90.00
#
_symmetry.space_group_name_H-M   'P 1'
#
loop_
_entity.id
_entity.type
_entity.pdbx_description
1 polymer ?
#
loop_
_entity_poly.entity_id
_entity_poly.type
_entity_poly.pdbx_seq_one_letter_code
_entity_poly.pdbx_strand_id
1 'polypeptide(L)'
;MGVNNVRLSVKAKKNLSPTRFYDIYIPEAFDAREKWDQCASLKNIRDQSSCGSCWAFGAVEAMSDRICIASNGKIQVSLSADDLLSCCKSCGFGCDGGDPMAAWKYWVKEGIVTGSNFTMKQGCKPYPFPPCEHHSNKTHYQPCKHDLYPTPKCEKKCLDIYTEKSYAEDKFFGKGYSLFVPIIKFARLNWSKDAFPDIGSLNPLDDE
;
A
#
# COMPACT_ATOMS: atom_id res chain seq x y z
N MET A 1 3.35 -15.11 20.15
CA MET A 1 4.73 -14.73 20.54
C MET A 1 4.70 -13.52 21.46
N GLY A 2 4.54 -13.72 22.77
CA GLY A 2 4.62 -12.67 23.77
C GLY A 2 5.51 -13.16 24.91
N VAL A 3 6.66 -12.53 25.10
CA VAL A 3 7.56 -12.87 26.20
C VAL A 3 6.94 -12.29 27.46
N ASN A 4 6.31 -13.13 28.29
CA ASN A 4 5.90 -12.72 29.63
C ASN A 4 7.15 -12.52 30.48
N ASN A 5 7.18 -11.43 31.27
CA ASN A 5 8.27 -11.05 32.19
C ASN A 5 9.53 -10.39 31.61
N VAL A 6 9.42 -9.55 30.57
CA VAL A 6 10.53 -8.66 30.20
C VAL A 6 10.64 -7.51 31.21
N ARG A 7 11.66 -7.56 32.08
CA ARG A 7 12.05 -6.42 32.94
C ARG A 7 12.66 -5.32 32.08
N LEU A 8 11.81 -4.44 31.56
CA LEU A 8 12.24 -3.25 30.81
C LEU A 8 12.77 -2.18 31.77
N SER A 9 13.92 -1.58 31.42
CA SER A 9 14.50 -0.46 32.15
C SER A 9 13.53 0.72 32.21
N VAL A 10 13.63 1.57 33.23
CA VAL A 10 12.77 2.76 33.37
C VAL A 10 12.85 3.65 32.12
N LYS A 11 14.01 3.73 31.48
CA LYS A 11 14.23 4.45 30.21
C LYS A 11 13.44 3.82 29.05
N ALA A 12 13.45 2.49 28.94
CA ALA A 12 12.63 1.77 27.95
C ALA A 12 11.13 1.91 28.23
N LYS A 13 10.72 1.98 29.51
CA LYS A 13 9.31 2.18 29.87
C LYS A 13 8.75 3.53 29.43
N LYS A 14 9.58 4.59 29.44
CA LYS A 14 9.20 5.95 29.00
C LYS A 14 8.97 6.06 27.49
N ASN A 15 9.52 5.14 26.70
CA ASN A 15 9.42 5.15 25.24
C ASN A 15 8.36 4.18 24.71
N LEU A 16 7.52 3.61 25.57
CA LEU A 16 6.52 2.65 25.13
C LEU A 16 5.25 3.35 24.66
N SER A 17 4.64 2.73 23.66
CA SER A 17 3.39 3.18 23.07
C SER A 17 2.33 3.50 24.14
N PRO A 18 1.52 4.56 23.96
CA PRO A 18 0.35 4.85 24.79
C PRO A 18 -0.62 3.66 24.92
N THR A 19 -0.55 2.68 24.02
CA THR A 19 -1.38 1.47 24.04
C THR A 19 -0.97 0.43 25.07
N ARG A 20 0.14 0.60 25.78
CA ARG A 20 0.67 -0.39 26.75
C ARG A 20 -0.31 -0.76 27.87
N PHE A 21 -1.19 0.16 28.23
CA PHE A 21 -2.15 0.01 29.34
C PHE A 21 -3.56 -0.35 28.87
N TYR A 22 -3.77 -0.53 27.57
CA TYR A 22 -5.06 -0.98 27.10
C TYR A 22 -5.10 -2.50 27.16
N ASP A 23 -5.99 -3.01 28.02
CA ASP A 23 -6.40 -4.41 28.01
C ASP A 23 -7.25 -4.65 26.75
N ILE A 24 -6.57 -4.89 25.64
CA ILE A 24 -7.19 -5.16 24.34
C ILE A 24 -7.08 -6.66 24.12
N TYR A 25 -8.24 -7.29 23.99
CA TYR A 25 -8.32 -8.65 23.48
C TYR A 25 -7.78 -8.69 22.05
N ILE A 26 -6.66 -9.37 21.87
CA ILE A 26 -6.07 -9.65 20.57
C ILE A 26 -6.52 -11.06 20.17
N PRO A 27 -7.29 -11.22 19.08
CA PRO A 27 -7.72 -12.55 18.66
C PRO A 27 -6.51 -13.37 18.18
N GLU A 28 -6.61 -14.69 18.30
CA GLU A 28 -5.58 -15.64 17.87
C GLU A 28 -5.32 -15.55 16.35
N ALA A 29 -6.39 -15.32 15.58
CA ALA A 29 -6.34 -15.07 14.14
C ALA A 29 -7.09 -13.77 13.80
N PHE A 30 -6.58 -13.04 12.81
CA PHE A 30 -7.21 -11.83 12.31
C PHE A 30 -6.99 -11.70 10.81
N ASP A 31 -8.08 -11.66 10.05
CA ASP A 31 -8.07 -11.29 8.64
C ASP A 31 -8.89 -10.01 8.43
N ALA A 32 -8.24 -8.97 7.90
CA ALA A 32 -8.90 -7.71 7.59
C ALA A 32 -10.01 -7.88 6.55
N ARG A 33 -9.84 -8.82 5.60
CA ARG A 33 -10.78 -9.11 4.52
C ARG A 33 -12.08 -9.73 5.02
N GLU A 34 -12.02 -10.41 6.15
CA GLU A 34 -13.18 -10.97 6.85
C GLU A 34 -13.79 -9.94 7.79
N LYS A 35 -12.96 -9.16 8.50
CA LYS A 35 -13.43 -8.17 9.46
C LYS A 35 -14.16 -7.00 8.81
N TRP A 36 -13.70 -6.58 7.63
CA TRP A 36 -14.26 -5.49 6.84
C TRP A 36 -14.59 -5.99 5.43
N ASP A 37 -15.41 -7.04 5.36
CA ASP A 37 -15.77 -7.73 4.12
C ASP A 37 -16.45 -6.84 3.08
N GLN A 38 -17.11 -5.76 3.54
CA GLN A 38 -17.74 -4.74 2.71
C GLN A 38 -16.73 -3.88 1.95
N CYS A 39 -15.46 -3.84 2.37
CA CYS A 39 -14.42 -3.04 1.73
C CYS A 39 -13.72 -3.82 0.62
N ALA A 40 -14.14 -3.59 -0.63
CA ALA A 40 -13.62 -4.33 -1.79
C ALA A 40 -12.11 -4.14 -2.00
N SER A 41 -11.56 -2.99 -1.60
CA SER A 41 -10.12 -2.69 -1.72
C SER A 41 -9.23 -3.69 -0.98
N LEU A 42 -9.69 -4.26 0.15
CA LEU A 42 -8.93 -5.23 0.95
C LEU A 42 -8.68 -6.55 0.20
N LYS A 43 -9.51 -6.85 -0.80
CA LYS A 43 -9.45 -8.05 -1.63
C LYS A 43 -8.78 -7.78 -2.98
N ASN A 44 -8.45 -6.52 -3.27
CA ASN A 44 -7.87 -6.11 -4.54
C ASN A 44 -6.34 -6.25 -4.51
N ILE A 45 -5.80 -7.02 -5.43
CA ILE A 45 -4.35 -7.16 -5.64
C ILE A 45 -3.97 -6.36 -6.88
N ARG A 46 -3.04 -5.42 -6.73
CA ARG A 46 -2.56 -4.59 -7.84
C ARG A 46 -1.18 -5.03 -8.31
N ASP A 47 -0.81 -4.57 -9.49
CA ASP A 47 0.46 -4.87 -10.15
C ASP A 47 1.21 -3.56 -10.43
N GLN A 48 2.46 -3.47 -9.94
CA GLN A 48 3.35 -2.32 -10.13
C GLN A 48 4.13 -2.35 -11.45
N SER A 49 3.97 -3.40 -12.26
CA SER A 49 4.70 -3.62 -13.50
C SER A 49 6.23 -3.63 -13.30
N SER A 50 6.99 -3.45 -14.40
CA SER A 50 8.44 -3.19 -14.37
C SER A 50 8.75 -1.78 -13.87
N CYS A 51 8.32 -1.42 -12.66
CA CYS A 51 8.61 -0.15 -12.01
C CYS A 51 8.75 -0.40 -10.50
N GLY A 52 9.85 0.03 -9.88
CA GLY A 52 10.13 -0.09 -8.44
C GLY A 52 9.27 0.82 -7.56
N SER A 53 7.95 0.84 -7.79
CA SER A 53 6.97 1.71 -7.15
C SER A 53 6.23 1.04 -5.99
N CYS A 54 6.72 -0.07 -5.44
CA CYS A 54 6.13 -0.80 -4.31
C CYS A 54 5.83 0.10 -3.10
N TRP A 55 6.69 1.10 -2.86
CA TRP A 55 6.52 2.11 -1.80
C TRP A 55 5.25 2.94 -1.98
N ALA A 56 4.88 3.23 -3.23
CA ALA A 56 3.66 3.97 -3.58
C ALA A 56 2.44 3.03 -3.55
N PHE A 57 2.56 1.82 -4.10
CA PHE A 57 1.48 0.83 -4.11
C PHE A 57 1.02 0.45 -2.70
N GLY A 58 1.94 0.02 -1.84
CA GLY A 58 1.59 -0.35 -0.46
C GLY A 58 0.99 0.81 0.33
N ALA A 59 1.37 2.05 0.01
CA ALA A 59 0.77 3.24 0.60
C ALA A 59 -0.67 3.45 0.10
N VAL A 60 -0.90 3.54 -1.22
CA VAL A 60 -2.24 3.86 -1.77
C VAL A 60 -3.24 2.74 -1.55
N GLU A 61 -2.82 1.48 -1.50
CA GLU A 61 -3.67 0.33 -1.14
C GLU A 61 -4.17 0.47 0.29
N ALA A 62 -3.25 0.62 1.25
CA ALA A 62 -3.62 0.77 2.66
C ALA A 62 -4.41 2.07 2.94
N MET A 63 -4.15 3.15 2.20
CA MET A 63 -4.93 4.39 2.29
C MET A 63 -6.36 4.19 1.78
N SER A 64 -6.53 3.49 0.64
CA SER A 64 -7.83 3.14 0.08
C SER A 64 -8.65 2.29 1.07
N ASP A 65 -8.01 1.28 1.67
CA ASP A 65 -8.61 0.45 2.72
C ASP A 65 -9.05 1.29 3.91
N ARG A 66 -8.18 2.17 4.41
CA ARG A 66 -8.48 3.04 5.56
C ARG A 66 -9.61 4.01 5.29
N ILE A 67 -9.74 4.53 4.06
CA ILE A 67 -10.89 5.37 3.67
C ILE A 67 -12.19 4.57 3.78
N CYS A 68 -12.20 3.34 3.25
CA CYS A 68 -13.37 2.47 3.34
C CYS A 68 -13.71 2.10 4.79
N ILE A 69 -12.72 1.64 5.55
CA ILE A 69 -12.90 1.24 6.95
C ILE A 69 -13.39 2.41 7.80
N ALA A 70 -12.76 3.58 7.69
CA ALA A 70 -13.11 4.76 8.49
C ALA A 70 -14.49 5.34 8.11
N SER A 71 -14.93 5.14 6.88
CA SER A 71 -16.26 5.54 6.41
C SER A 71 -17.33 4.46 6.63
N ASN A 72 -16.97 3.34 7.25
CA ASN A 72 -17.83 2.16 7.42
C ASN A 72 -18.43 1.67 6.08
N GLY A 73 -17.60 1.58 5.05
CA GLY A 73 -17.99 1.12 3.71
C GLY A 73 -18.67 2.17 2.82
N LYS A 74 -18.99 3.36 3.32
CA LYS A 74 -19.71 4.40 2.56
C LYS A 74 -18.88 5.02 1.44
N ILE A 75 -17.57 5.13 1.62
CA ILE A 75 -16.66 5.70 0.64
C ILE A 75 -15.69 4.60 0.22
N GLN A 76 -15.80 4.13 -1.02
CA GLN A 76 -14.89 3.15 -1.58
C GLN A 76 -14.19 3.75 -2.79
N VAL A 77 -12.88 3.94 -2.67
CA VAL A 77 -12.07 4.57 -3.71
C VAL A 77 -10.77 3.80 -3.87
N SER A 78 -10.26 3.75 -5.10
CA SER A 78 -8.90 3.30 -5.40
C SER A 78 -8.05 4.53 -5.61
N LEU A 79 -7.14 4.82 -4.69
CA LEU A 79 -6.20 5.93 -4.85
C LEU A 79 -5.16 5.63 -5.94
N SER A 80 -4.77 6.68 -6.67
CA SER A 80 -3.84 6.60 -7.79
C SER A 80 -2.42 6.37 -7.31
N ALA A 81 -1.86 5.21 -7.64
CA ALA A 81 -0.44 4.95 -7.47
C ALA A 81 0.40 5.88 -8.35
N ASP A 82 -0.08 6.24 -9.55
CA ASP A 82 0.64 7.12 -10.48
C ASP A 82 0.74 8.57 -9.99
N ASP A 83 -0.34 9.11 -9.42
CA ASP A 83 -0.32 10.45 -8.83
C ASP A 83 0.74 10.54 -7.71
N LEU A 84 0.73 9.59 -6.77
CA LEU A 84 1.73 9.54 -5.71
C LEU A 84 3.15 9.32 -6.26
N LEU A 85 3.32 8.36 -7.18
CA LEU A 85 4.58 7.99 -7.81
C LEU A 85 5.22 9.16 -8.55
N SER A 86 4.45 9.85 -9.39
CA SER A 86 4.94 10.91 -10.27
C SER A 86 5.06 12.26 -9.58
N CYS A 87 4.17 12.58 -8.63
CA CYS A 87 4.08 13.92 -8.04
C CYS A 87 4.75 14.08 -6.67
N CYS A 88 5.06 13.01 -5.94
CA CYS A 88 5.77 13.15 -4.67
C CYS A 88 7.30 13.27 -4.85
N LYS A 89 7.77 14.51 -5.06
CA LYS A 89 9.20 14.82 -5.22
C LYS A 89 10.06 14.49 -4.00
N SER A 90 9.47 14.46 -2.80
CA SER A 90 10.18 14.14 -1.55
C SER A 90 10.10 12.66 -1.17
N CYS A 91 9.45 11.82 -1.99
CA CYS A 91 9.29 10.40 -1.69
C CYS A 91 10.39 9.52 -2.26
N GLY A 92 11.39 10.08 -2.96
CA GLY A 92 12.51 9.32 -3.54
C GLY A 92 12.56 9.44 -5.06
N PHE A 93 12.91 8.35 -5.73
CA PHE A 93 13.28 8.32 -7.15
C PHE A 93 12.22 7.61 -8.02
N GLY A 94 10.97 7.59 -7.59
CA GLY A 94 9.85 7.09 -8.38
C GLY A 94 9.96 5.59 -8.65
N CYS A 95 10.14 5.21 -9.92
CA CYS A 95 10.33 3.82 -10.34
C CYS A 95 11.68 3.24 -9.90
N ASP A 96 12.65 4.05 -9.46
CA ASP A 96 13.92 3.57 -8.90
C ASP A 96 13.86 3.39 -7.37
N GLY A 97 12.65 3.40 -6.80
CA GLY A 97 12.41 3.23 -5.37
C GLY A 97 12.06 4.53 -4.64
N GLY A 98 11.61 4.38 -3.39
CA GLY A 98 11.15 5.51 -2.60
C GLY A 98 10.95 5.18 -1.12
N ASP A 99 10.77 6.25 -0.32
CA ASP A 99 10.46 6.21 1.09
C ASP A 99 8.94 6.17 1.29
N PRO A 100 8.42 5.05 1.80
CA PRO A 100 7.00 4.97 2.04
C PRO A 100 6.50 5.87 3.17
N MET A 101 7.32 6.22 4.17
CA MET A 101 6.90 7.15 5.22
C MET A 101 6.62 8.54 4.62
N ALA A 102 7.45 8.96 3.66
CA ALA A 102 7.22 10.18 2.90
C ALA A 102 5.90 10.12 2.10
N ALA A 103 5.49 8.95 1.59
CA ALA A 103 4.21 8.79 0.92
C ALA A 103 3.01 9.10 1.82
N TRP A 104 3.02 8.62 3.07
CA TRP A 104 1.97 8.95 4.04
C TRP A 104 1.94 10.43 4.40
N LYS A 105 3.11 11.07 4.51
CA LYS A 105 3.20 12.53 4.71
C LYS A 105 2.65 13.29 3.51
N TYR A 106 2.94 12.83 2.29
CA TYR A 106 2.41 13.42 1.06
C TYR A 106 0.88 13.33 1.02
N TRP A 107 0.31 12.18 1.35
CA TRP A 107 -1.14 12.01 1.39
C TRP A 107 -1.84 12.95 2.38
N VAL A 108 -1.23 13.22 3.53
CA VAL A 108 -1.77 14.19 4.51
C VAL A 108 -1.66 15.63 3.98
N LYS A 109 -0.54 15.98 3.35
CA LYS A 109 -0.22 17.36 2.97
C LYS A 109 -0.85 17.79 1.63
N GLU A 110 -0.72 16.94 0.62
CA GLU A 110 -1.03 17.26 -0.78
C GLU A 110 -2.23 16.45 -1.30
N GLY A 111 -2.58 15.36 -0.62
CA GLY A 111 -3.64 14.44 -1.04
C GLY A 111 -3.29 13.64 -2.30
N ILE A 112 -4.10 12.63 -2.59
CA ILE A 112 -3.93 11.74 -3.74
C ILE A 112 -5.28 11.60 -4.45
N VAL A 113 -5.28 11.68 -5.79
CA VAL A 113 -6.50 11.51 -6.61
C VAL A 113 -6.86 10.03 -6.77
N THR A 114 -8.04 9.74 -7.31
CA THR A 114 -8.44 8.39 -7.66
C THR A 114 -7.69 7.88 -8.89
N GLY A 115 -7.50 6.56 -8.99
CA GLY A 115 -6.86 5.93 -10.13
C GLY A 115 -6.85 4.41 -10.03
N SER A 116 -7.42 3.75 -11.03
CA SER A 116 -7.45 2.29 -11.15
C SER A 116 -6.11 1.70 -11.62
N ASN A 117 -6.09 0.38 -11.84
CA ASN A 117 -5.02 -0.26 -12.60
C ASN A 117 -5.06 0.12 -14.10
N PHE A 118 -4.06 -0.34 -14.84
CA PHE A 118 -3.88 -0.06 -16.27
C PHE A 118 -5.02 -0.58 -17.16
N THR A 119 -5.61 -1.73 -16.82
CA THR A 119 -6.63 -2.38 -17.66
C THR A 119 -8.00 -1.73 -17.54
N MET A 120 -8.40 -1.33 -16.32
CA MET A 120 -9.70 -0.69 -16.09
C MET A 120 -9.78 0.75 -16.60
N LYS A 121 -8.68 1.52 -16.51
CA LYS A 121 -8.62 2.94 -16.91
C LYS A 121 -9.72 3.83 -16.31
N GLN A 122 -10.02 3.65 -15.03
CA GLN A 122 -11.04 4.39 -14.28
C GLN A 122 -10.45 5.31 -13.20
N GLY A 123 -11.20 6.34 -12.84
CA GLY A 123 -10.78 7.39 -11.92
C GLY A 123 -9.95 8.48 -12.60
N CYS A 124 -9.52 9.46 -11.82
CA CYS A 124 -8.81 10.63 -12.34
C CYS A 124 -7.52 10.25 -13.05
N LYS A 125 -6.65 9.45 -12.42
CA LYS A 125 -5.31 9.13 -12.94
C LYS A 125 -4.96 7.64 -12.79
N PRO A 126 -5.42 6.76 -13.70
CA PRO A 126 -5.10 5.33 -13.67
C PRO A 126 -3.61 5.06 -13.83
N TYR A 127 -3.17 3.88 -13.39
CA TYR A 127 -1.77 3.48 -13.51
C TYR A 127 -1.35 3.33 -14.99
N PRO A 128 -0.21 3.89 -15.42
CA PRO A 128 0.14 3.97 -16.84
C PRO A 128 0.82 2.73 -17.41
N PHE A 129 1.25 1.78 -16.57
CA PHE A 129 2.02 0.63 -17.01
C PHE A 129 1.21 -0.67 -17.03
N PRO A 130 1.33 -1.49 -18.09
CA PRO A 130 0.63 -2.76 -18.19
C PRO A 130 1.10 -3.77 -17.14
N PRO A 131 0.23 -4.67 -16.66
CA PRO A 131 0.64 -5.75 -15.77
C PRO A 131 1.66 -6.68 -16.45
N CYS A 132 2.52 -7.31 -15.65
CA CYS A 132 3.51 -8.25 -16.13
C CYS A 132 3.79 -9.35 -15.10
N GLU A 133 4.35 -10.46 -15.56
CA GLU A 133 4.66 -11.61 -14.73
C GLU A 133 5.99 -11.38 -13.98
N HIS A 134 5.92 -11.37 -12.65
CA HIS A 134 7.06 -11.12 -11.75
C HIS A 134 7.81 -12.42 -11.38
N HIS A 135 7.22 -13.59 -11.62
CA HIS A 135 7.79 -14.90 -11.31
C HIS A 135 7.70 -15.88 -12.49
N SER A 136 8.72 -16.71 -12.68
CA SER A 136 9.07 -17.35 -13.96
C SER A 136 8.12 -18.42 -14.54
N ASN A 137 6.87 -18.54 -14.09
CA ASN A 137 5.96 -19.61 -14.50
C ASN A 137 4.96 -19.26 -15.62
N LYS A 138 5.05 -18.05 -16.21
CA LYS A 138 4.33 -17.63 -17.45
C LYS A 138 2.86 -18.07 -17.50
N THR A 139 2.11 -17.81 -16.43
CA THR A 139 0.75 -18.36 -16.34
C THR A 139 -0.28 -17.49 -17.05
N HIS A 140 -0.15 -16.16 -17.00
CA HIS A 140 -1.18 -15.25 -17.51
C HIS A 140 -0.65 -13.98 -18.21
N TYR A 141 0.49 -13.44 -17.76
CA TYR A 141 1.11 -12.26 -18.37
C TYR A 141 2.49 -12.57 -18.97
N GLN A 142 2.94 -11.71 -19.88
CA GLN A 142 4.31 -11.75 -20.36
C GLN A 142 5.27 -11.39 -19.21
N PRO A 143 6.49 -11.96 -19.18
CA PRO A 143 7.51 -11.58 -18.20
C PRO A 143 7.72 -10.07 -18.16
N CYS A 144 7.90 -9.54 -16.96
CA CYS A 144 8.30 -8.15 -16.78
C CYS A 144 9.58 -7.86 -17.56
N LYS A 145 9.63 -6.67 -18.18
CA LYS A 145 10.84 -6.19 -18.85
C LYS A 145 11.98 -6.12 -17.83
N HIS A 146 13.18 -6.45 -18.30
CA HIS A 146 14.40 -6.36 -17.49
C HIS A 146 14.70 -4.91 -17.07
N ASP A 147 14.42 -3.96 -17.97
CA ASP A 147 14.59 -2.53 -17.67
C ASP A 147 13.32 -1.97 -17.02
N LEU A 148 13.53 -1.10 -16.03
CA LEU A 148 12.45 -0.38 -15.37
C LEU A 148 11.88 0.70 -16.29
N TYR A 149 10.57 0.91 -16.23
CA TYR A 149 9.93 2.05 -16.84
C TYR A 149 10.47 3.35 -16.22
N PRO A 150 10.67 4.41 -17.02
CA PRO A 150 10.99 5.72 -16.48
C PRO A 150 9.82 6.24 -15.65
N THR A 151 10.12 6.92 -14.55
CA THR A 151 9.11 7.56 -13.71
C THR A 151 8.26 8.53 -14.55
N PRO A 152 6.93 8.40 -14.56
CA PRO A 152 6.06 9.31 -15.30
C PRO A 152 6.22 10.75 -14.83
N LYS A 153 5.98 11.71 -15.73
CA LYS A 153 5.96 13.13 -15.36
C LYS A 153 4.75 13.43 -14.47
N CYS A 154 4.94 14.29 -13.47
CA CYS A 154 3.82 14.77 -12.67
C CYS A 154 2.91 15.69 -13.49
N GLU A 155 1.84 15.10 -14.03
CA GLU A 155 0.73 15.85 -14.62
C GLU A 155 -0.40 15.99 -13.61
N LYS A 156 -0.74 17.24 -13.24
CA LYS A 156 -1.84 17.58 -12.33
C LYS A 156 -3.17 17.69 -13.08
N LYS A 157 -3.50 16.66 -13.85
CA LYS A 157 -4.67 16.59 -14.71
C LYS A 157 -5.24 15.17 -14.64
N CYS A 158 -6.57 15.06 -14.68
CA CYS A 158 -7.22 13.76 -14.86
C CYS A 158 -7.23 13.36 -16.34
N LEU A 159 -7.52 12.09 -16.62
CA LEU A 159 -7.86 11.64 -17.97
C LEU A 159 -9.02 12.47 -18.54
N ASP A 160 -8.98 12.75 -19.83
CA ASP A 160 -9.99 13.57 -20.50
C ASP A 160 -11.41 12.96 -20.42
N ILE A 161 -11.51 11.64 -20.32
CA ILE A 161 -12.78 10.92 -20.15
C ILE A 161 -13.36 11.04 -18.73
N TYR A 162 -12.57 11.49 -17.76
CA TYR A 162 -13.00 11.66 -16.37
C TYR A 162 -13.55 13.08 -16.19
N THR A 163 -14.88 13.22 -16.26
CA THR A 163 -15.57 14.52 -16.22
C THR A 163 -16.27 14.82 -14.90
N GLU A 164 -16.26 13.88 -13.95
CA GLU A 164 -17.00 14.02 -12.68
C GLU A 164 -16.41 15.09 -11.77
N LYS A 165 -15.07 15.19 -11.72
CA LYS A 165 -14.34 16.12 -10.85
C LYS A 165 -13.06 16.59 -11.53
N SER A 166 -12.62 17.81 -11.22
CA SER A 166 -11.27 18.24 -11.56
C SER A 166 -10.22 17.49 -10.73
N TYR A 167 -8.97 17.55 -11.19
CA TYR A 167 -7.83 16.94 -10.46
C TYR A 167 -7.73 17.44 -9.01
N ALA A 168 -8.01 18.72 -8.77
CA ALA A 168 -7.93 19.29 -7.42
C ALA A 168 -9.09 18.81 -6.53
N GLU A 169 -10.30 18.66 -7.10
CA GLU A 169 -11.50 18.22 -6.38
C GLU A 169 -11.50 16.71 -6.11
N ASP A 170 -10.75 15.94 -6.89
CA ASP A 170 -10.63 14.49 -6.73
C ASP A 170 -9.61 14.06 -5.66
N LYS A 171 -8.93 15.02 -5.00
CA LYS A 171 -7.92 14.74 -3.98
C LYS A 171 -8.54 14.23 -2.68
N PHE A 172 -8.04 13.09 -2.20
CA PHE A 172 -8.31 12.54 -0.88
C PHE A 172 -7.13 12.78 0.05
N PHE A 173 -7.41 13.25 1.27
CA PHE A 173 -6.39 13.63 2.25
C PHE A 173 -6.44 12.76 3.50
N GLY A 174 -5.27 12.44 4.03
CA GLY A 174 -5.13 11.81 5.36
C GLY A 174 -5.26 12.84 6.48
N LYS A 175 -5.86 12.45 7.62
CA LYS A 175 -5.91 13.32 8.82
C LYS A 175 -4.61 13.36 9.64
N GLY A 176 -3.70 12.40 9.44
CA GLY A 176 -2.42 12.33 10.15
C GLY A 176 -1.53 11.17 9.70
N TYR A 177 -0.23 11.22 10.02
CA TYR A 177 0.79 10.28 9.54
C TYR A 177 1.14 9.16 10.54
N SER A 178 0.39 9.02 11.64
CA SER A 178 0.70 8.01 12.66
C SER A 178 0.42 6.60 12.14
N LEU A 179 1.49 5.88 11.77
CA LEU A 179 1.46 4.49 11.33
C LEU A 179 1.20 3.50 12.46
N PHE A 180 1.31 3.93 13.73
CA PHE A 180 1.20 3.09 14.93
C PHE A 180 -0.22 2.94 15.46
N VAL A 181 -1.23 3.19 14.62
CA VAL A 181 -2.59 2.80 14.99
C VAL A 181 -2.65 1.27 14.89
N PRO A 182 -2.96 0.54 15.98
CA PRO A 182 -2.89 -0.93 16.01
C PRO A 182 -3.59 -1.53 14.80
N ILE A 183 -3.03 -2.59 14.23
CA ILE A 183 -3.65 -3.38 13.15
C ILE A 183 -5.08 -3.80 13.54
N ILE A 184 -5.32 -4.05 14.82
CA ILE A 184 -6.62 -4.41 15.40
C ILE A 184 -7.59 -3.22 15.46
N LYS A 185 -7.08 -1.99 15.41
CA LYS A 185 -7.88 -0.77 15.32
C LYS A 185 -8.07 -0.33 13.86
N PHE A 186 -7.09 -0.54 12.96
CA PHE A 186 -7.14 -0.12 11.53
C PHE A 186 -6.09 -0.85 10.62
N ALA A 187 -6.11 -2.18 10.44
CA ALA A 187 -5.12 -2.96 9.63
C ALA A 187 -4.72 -2.28 8.29
N ARG A 188 -3.51 -2.39 7.72
CA ARG A 188 -2.46 -3.42 7.60
C ARG A 188 -1.09 -2.71 7.55
N LEU A 189 -0.02 -3.30 8.09
CA LEU A 189 1.37 -2.94 7.74
C LEU A 189 2.20 -4.23 7.73
N ASN A 190 2.32 -4.87 6.57
CA ASN A 190 3.48 -5.73 6.30
C ASN A 190 4.45 -4.90 5.47
N TRP A 191 5.42 -4.27 6.13
CA TRP A 191 6.62 -3.83 5.43
C TRP A 191 7.64 -4.96 5.42
N SER A 192 7.99 -5.38 4.20
CA SER A 192 9.28 -5.93 3.77
C SER A 192 10.26 -6.27 4.90
N LYS A 193 10.18 -7.49 5.43
CA LYS A 193 11.34 -8.22 5.93
C LYS A 193 11.64 -9.50 5.15
N ASP A 194 10.76 -9.91 4.22
CA ASP A 194 10.93 -11.16 3.48
C ASP A 194 11.72 -10.99 2.17
N ALA A 195 12.35 -9.83 1.93
CA ALA A 195 13.22 -9.65 0.77
C ALA A 195 14.57 -10.38 0.91
N PHE A 196 14.93 -10.90 2.10
CA PHE A 196 16.07 -11.81 2.30
C PHE A 196 15.78 -12.72 3.50
N PRO A 197 15.51 -14.01 3.25
CA PRO A 197 16.48 -15.01 3.67
C PRO A 197 16.80 -16.01 2.56
N ASP A 198 18.05 -16.46 2.55
CA ASP A 198 18.64 -17.50 1.71
C ASP A 198 17.64 -18.58 1.26
N ILE A 199 17.31 -18.61 -0.04
CA ILE A 199 16.74 -19.81 -0.68
C ILE A 199 17.89 -20.79 -0.90
N GLY A 200 18.34 -21.39 0.20
CA GLY A 200 19.07 -22.63 0.17
C GLY A 200 18.15 -23.72 -0.35
N SER A 201 18.46 -24.26 -1.53
CA SER A 201 18.18 -25.62 -1.96
C SER A 201 16.84 -26.24 -1.49
N LEU A 202 15.78 -26.08 -2.29
CA LEU A 202 14.73 -27.08 -2.35
C LEU A 202 15.19 -28.17 -3.33
N ASN A 203 15.78 -29.24 -2.79
CA ASN A 203 15.80 -30.53 -3.47
C ASN A 203 14.36 -31.10 -3.50
N PRO A 204 14.00 -31.89 -4.51
CA PRO A 204 12.66 -32.47 -4.64
C PRO A 204 12.43 -33.48 -3.51
N LEU A 205 11.25 -33.44 -2.88
CA LEU A 205 10.77 -34.55 -2.08
C LEU A 205 10.12 -35.56 -3.02
N ASP A 206 10.66 -36.77 -2.96
CA ASP A 206 10.19 -37.98 -3.62
C ASP A 206 8.76 -38.35 -3.18
N ASP A 207 7.97 -38.82 -4.15
CA ASP A 207 6.73 -39.57 -3.93
C ASP A 207 7.08 -41.03 -3.61
N GLU A 208 6.85 -41.46 -2.36
CA GLU A 208 6.27 -42.77 -1.95
C GLU A 208 6.02 -42.83 -0.43
#